data_AF-A0A1Y3BM46-F1
#
_entry.id   AF-A0A1Y3BM46-F1
#
_cell.length_a   1.000
_cell.length_b   1.000
_cell.length_c   1.000
_cell.angle_alpha   90.00
_cell.angle_beta   90.00
_cell.angle_gamma   90.00
#
_symmetry.space_group_name_H-M   'P 1'
#
loop_
_entity.id
_entity.type
_entity.pdbx_description
1 polymer ?
#
loop_
_entity_poly.entity_id
_entity_poly.type
_entity_poly.pdbx_seq_one_letter_code
_entity_poly.pdbx_strand_id
1 'polypeptide(L)' 'NYSVVQLYGVPTVTDDPAWLRRQLIDLTAQQEGRRPEPWRFDDAPANYIAAQLKGIVGIEIAVTRRE' A
#
# COMPACT_ATOMS: atom_id res chain seq x y z
N ASN A 1 25.85 -5.51 13.30
CA ASN A 1 25.88 -4.37 12.35
C ASN A 1 24.46 -4.08 11.94
N TYR A 2 23.97 -2.84 12.05
CA TYR A 2 22.60 -2.47 11.66
C TYR A 2 22.64 -1.12 10.94
N SER A 3 21.63 -0.89 10.09
CA SER A 3 21.42 0.38 9.39
C SER A 3 19.99 0.84 9.62
N VAL A 4 19.79 2.15 9.79
CA VAL A 4 18.49 2.80 10.01
C VAL A 4 18.39 4.00 9.09
N VAL A 5 17.18 4.28 8.62
CA VAL A 5 16.79 5.54 7.99
C VAL A 5 15.56 6.05 8.73
N GLN A 6 15.53 7.35 9.05
CA GLN A 6 14.37 7.99 9.65
C GLN A 6 13.74 8.97 8.66
N LEU A 7 12.43 8.89 8.47
CA LEU A 7 11.66 9.80 7.64
C LEU A 7 10.64 10.52 8.51
N TYR A 8 10.55 11.83 8.36
CA TYR A 8 9.62 12.68 9.10
C TYR A 8 8.62 13.31 8.15
N GLY A 9 7.39 13.52 8.61
CA GLY A 9 6.31 14.14 7.86
C GLY A 9 5.04 14.24 8.69
N VAL A 10 4.05 14.99 8.21
CA VAL A 10 2.73 15.06 8.84
C VAL A 10 1.82 14.01 8.19
N PRO A 11 1.20 13.11 8.96
CA PRO A 11 0.29 12.12 8.40
C PRO A 11 -1.03 12.77 7.96
N THR A 12 -1.52 12.37 6.78
CA THR A 12 -2.86 12.62 6.30
C THR A 12 -3.62 11.31 6.24
N VAL A 13 -4.87 11.31 6.69
CA VAL A 13 -5.75 10.14 6.66
C VAL A 13 -6.63 10.21 5.41
N THR A 14 -6.79 9.09 4.72
CA THR A 14 -7.65 8.98 3.53
C THR A 14 -8.42 7.67 3.52
N ASP A 15 -9.68 7.74 3.13
CA ASP A 15 -10.57 6.61 2.84
C ASP A 15 -10.91 6.51 1.34
N ASP A 16 -10.19 7.26 0.48
CA ASP A 16 -10.41 7.26 -0.96
C ASP A 16 -10.15 5.85 -1.53
N PRO A 17 -11.18 5.15 -2.04
CA PRO A 17 -11.04 3.77 -2.50
C PRO A 17 -10.12 3.66 -3.72
N ALA A 18 -10.00 4.71 -4.55
CA ALA A 18 -9.09 4.70 -5.69
C ALA A 18 -7.63 4.84 -5.23
N TRP A 19 -7.37 5.71 -4.25
CA TRP A 19 -6.05 5.83 -3.62
C TRP A 19 -5.65 4.52 -2.93
N LEU A 20 -6.55 3.93 -2.14
CA LEU A 20 -6.34 2.67 -1.43
C LEU A 20 -6.07 1.51 -2.40
N ARG A 21 -6.88 1.40 -3.45
CA ARG A 21 -6.71 0.38 -4.49
C ARG A 21 -5.32 0.47 -5.13
N ARG A 22 -4.85 1.68 -5.46
CA ARG A 22 -3.52 1.88 -6.03
C ARG A 22 -2.42 1.41 -5.08
N GLN A 23 -2.49 1.80 -3.79
CA GLN A 23 -1.50 1.34 -2.79
C GLN A 23 -1.44 -0.18 -2.68
N LEU A 24 -2.59 -0.86 -2.70
CA LEU A 24 -2.63 -2.32 -2.63
C LEU A 24 -2.06 -2.98 -3.89
N ILE A 25 -2.35 -2.45 -5.08
CA ILE A 25 -1.73 -2.92 -6.33
C ILE A 25 -0.20 -2.80 -6.26
N ASP A 26 0.30 -1.63 -5.87
CA ASP A 26 1.73 -1.35 -5.81
C ASP A 26 2.43 -2.24 -4.77
N LEU A 27 1.82 -2.41 -3.59
CA LEU A 27 2.33 -3.30 -2.55
C LEU A 27 2.34 -4.76 -3.00
N THR A 28 1.26 -5.25 -3.63
CA THR A 28 1.19 -6.61 -4.18
C THR A 28 2.29 -6.82 -5.22
N ALA A 29 2.44 -5.89 -6.17
CA ALA A 29 3.49 -5.98 -7.18
C ALA A 29 4.89 -6.02 -6.56
N GLN A 30 5.15 -5.20 -5.53
CA GLN A 30 6.43 -5.19 -4.82
C GLN A 30 6.73 -6.52 -4.12
N GLN A 31 5.75 -7.14 -3.47
CA GLN A 31 5.95 -8.35 -2.67
C GLN A 31 5.94 -9.64 -3.52
N GLU A 32 5.10 -9.69 -4.56
CA GLU A 32 4.92 -10.88 -5.40
C GLU A 32 5.82 -10.88 -6.63
N GLY A 33 6.33 -9.73 -7.08
CA GLY A 33 7.04 -9.58 -8.36
C GLY A 33 8.33 -10.41 -8.52
N ARG A 34 8.84 -11.02 -7.44
CA ARG A 34 10.00 -11.95 -7.50
C ARG A 34 9.61 -13.41 -7.56
N ARG A 35 8.32 -13.73 -7.47
CA ARG A 35 7.84 -15.12 -7.53
C ARG A 35 7.77 -15.60 -8.97
N PRO A 36 7.97 -16.91 -9.22
CA PRO A 36 7.82 -17.49 -10.57
C PRO A 36 6.42 -17.29 -11.15
N GLU A 37 5.40 -17.34 -10.29
CA GLU A 37 4.00 -17.08 -10.64
C GLU A 37 3.48 -15.99 -9.69
N PRO A 38 3.65 -14.71 -10.05
CA PRO A 38 3.28 -13.60 -9.18
C PRO A 38 1.76 -13.46 -9.12
N TRP A 39 1.21 -13.48 -7.91
CA TRP A 39 -0.20 -13.17 -7.68
C TRP A 39 -0.46 -11.67 -7.94
N ARG A 40 -1.49 -11.35 -8.72
CA ARG A 40 -1.92 -9.98 -8.99
C ARG A 40 -3.09 -9.61 -8.10
N PHE A 41 -3.17 -8.34 -7.74
CA PHE A 41 -4.28 -7.83 -6.93
C PHE A 41 -5.66 -8.15 -7.54
N ASP A 42 -5.76 -8.09 -8.86
CA ASP A 42 -7.00 -8.35 -9.62
C ASP A 42 -7.31 -9.84 -9.83
N ASP A 43 -6.44 -10.75 -9.36
CA ASP A 43 -6.75 -12.17 -9.33
C ASP A 43 -7.76 -12.50 -8.21
N ALA A 44 -7.95 -11.58 -7.25
CA ALA A 44 -9.05 -11.67 -6.29
C ALA A 44 -10.40 -11.25 -6.92
N PRO A 45 -11.52 -11.87 -6.52
CA PRO A 45 -12.85 -11.45 -6.96
C PRO A 45 -13.14 -9.97 -6.65
N ALA A 46 -13.73 -9.25 -7.61
CA ALA A 46 -13.98 -7.81 -7.48
C ALA A 46 -14.85 -7.43 -6.27
N ASN A 47 -15.84 -8.26 -5.94
CA ASN A 47 -16.69 -8.07 -4.76
C ASN A 47 -15.92 -8.25 -3.44
N TYR A 48 -14.97 -9.19 -3.42
CA TYR A 48 -14.07 -9.40 -2.29
C TYR A 48 -13.16 -8.19 -2.09
N ILE A 49 -12.54 -7.69 -3.18
CA ILE A 49 -11.73 -6.46 -3.15
C ILE A 49 -12.55 -5.27 -2.62
N ALA A 50 -13.76 -5.07 -3.15
CA ALA A 50 -14.63 -3.97 -2.74
C ALA A 50 -15.05 -4.07 -1.26
N ALA A 51 -15.23 -5.28 -0.73
CA ALA A 51 -15.52 -5.50 0.68
C ALA A 51 -14.30 -5.19 1.56
N GLN A 52 -13.11 -5.67 1.17
CA GLN A 52 -11.87 -5.41 1.91
C GLN A 52 -11.52 -3.93 1.99
N LEU A 53 -11.69 -3.17 0.90
CA LEU A 53 -11.42 -1.73 0.88
C LEU A 53 -12.21 -0.94 1.94
N LYS A 54 -13.43 -1.39 2.29
CA LYS A 54 -14.25 -0.73 3.33
C LYS A 54 -13.67 -0.86 4.74
N GLY A 55 -12.80 -1.83 4.97
CA GLY A 55 -12.14 -2.07 6.25
C GLY A 55 -10.75 -1.45 6.37
N ILE A 56 -10.30 -0.69 5.36
CA ILE A 56 -8.94 -0.14 5.29
C ILE A 56 -9.01 1.38 5.37
N VAL A 57 -8.14 1.95 6.21
CA VAL A 57 -7.89 3.39 6.26
C VAL A 57 -6.45 3.64 5.80
N GLY A 58 -6.29 4.57 4.87
CA GLY A 58 -5.01 4.98 4.33
C GLY A 58 -4.35 6.05 5.18
N ILE A 59 -3.03 5.97 5.32
CA ILE A 59 -2.20 7.00 5.95
C ILE A 59 -1.11 7.38 4.96
N GLU A 60 -1.10 8.65 4.55
CA GLU A 60 -0.05 9.23 3.73
C GLU A 60 0.85 10.11 4.60
N ILE A 61 2.16 9.89 4.55
CA ILE A 61 3.13 10.74 5.24
C ILE A 61 3.97 11.45 4.17
N ALA A 62 3.67 12.73 3.94
CA ALA A 62 4.48 13.56 3.06
C ALA A 62 5.84 13.81 3.72
N VAL A 63 6.91 13.24 3.15
CA VAL A 63 8.25 13.30 3.72
C VAL A 63 8.80 14.73 3.63
N THR A 64 9.14 15.31 4.78
CA THR A 64 9.71 16.67 4.91
C THR A 64 11.17 16.64 5.37
N ARG A 65 11.62 15.59 6.06
CA ARG A 65 13.01 15.41 6.50
C ARG A 65 13.43 13.94 6.47
N ARG A 66 14.72 13.69 6.25
CA ARG A 66 15.34 12.36 6.22
C ARG A 66 16.65 12.37 7.03
N GLU A 67 16.93 11.32 7.81
CA GLU A 67 18.15 11.11 8.61
C GLU A 67 18.69 9.68 8.44
#